data_AF-A0A961FC55-F1
#
_entry.id   AF-A0A961FC55-F1
#
_cell.length_a   1.000
_cell.length_b   1.000
_cell.length_c   1.000
_cell.angle_alpha   90.00
_cell.angle_beta   90.00
_cell.angle_gamma   90.00
#
_symmetry.space_group_name_H-M   'P 1'
#
loop_
_entity.id
_entity.type
_entity.pdbx_description
1 polymer ?
#
loop_
_entity_poly.entity_id
_entity_poly.type
_entity_poly.pdbx_seq_one_letter_code
_entity_poly.pdbx_strand_id
1 'polypeptide(L)'
;PTWINQTLKTKLSEEAIKKAVCRLIDLGLLSRDQERRLYQSQPKVSTDSNVFSLAVLNFHYQMLRRAGEALEKSPRKVREISTLTLALTFKEFESIKAKLEKTRREIHALVKEKEPKEAVYQLNLQFFNLSEVPW
;
A
#
# COMPACT_ATOMS: atom_id res chain seq x y z
N PRO A 1 -9.62 -20.07 3.62
CA PRO A 1 -8.59 -19.56 4.57
C PRO A 1 -7.18 -20.00 4.20
N THR A 2 -6.98 -21.30 3.95
CA THR A 2 -5.67 -21.90 3.60
C THR A 2 -5.01 -21.26 2.39
N TRP A 3 -5.76 -20.98 1.32
CA TRP A 3 -5.23 -20.33 0.12
C TRP A 3 -4.65 -18.93 0.42
N ILE A 4 -5.22 -18.17 1.36
CA ILE A 4 -4.72 -16.82 1.74
C ILE A 4 -3.33 -16.93 2.38
N ASN A 5 -3.14 -17.91 3.28
CA ASN A 5 -1.83 -18.17 3.87
C ASN A 5 -0.80 -18.58 2.82
N GLN A 6 -1.19 -19.43 1.87
CA GLN A 6 -0.32 -19.87 0.78
C GLN A 6 0.08 -18.71 -0.13
N THR A 7 -0.88 -17.89 -0.58
CA THR A 7 -0.64 -16.76 -1.48
C THR A 7 0.19 -15.68 -0.81
N LEU A 8 -0.14 -15.28 0.43
CA LEU A 8 0.56 -14.21 1.14
C LEU A 8 1.79 -14.67 1.92
N LYS A 9 2.09 -15.99 1.89
CA LYS A 9 3.16 -16.63 2.66
C LYS A 9 3.12 -16.25 4.15
N THR A 10 1.93 -16.34 4.74
CA THR A 10 1.71 -16.03 6.16
C THR A 10 1.40 -17.30 6.96
N LYS A 11 1.54 -17.21 8.29
CA LYS A 11 1.25 -18.31 9.23
C LYS A 11 0.10 -17.92 10.17
N LEU A 12 -0.97 -17.34 9.62
CA LEU A 12 -2.13 -16.92 10.41
C LEU A 12 -3.04 -18.12 10.70
N SER A 13 -3.66 -18.13 11.88
CA SER A 13 -4.72 -19.11 12.18
C SER A 13 -5.94 -18.87 11.29
N GLU A 14 -6.73 -19.92 11.04
CA GLU A 14 -7.96 -19.77 10.26
C GLU A 14 -8.93 -18.77 10.88
N GLU A 15 -9.00 -18.73 12.21
CA GLU A 15 -9.84 -17.81 12.96
C GLU A 15 -9.40 -16.35 12.75
N ALA A 16 -8.10 -16.08 12.79
CA ALA A 16 -7.56 -14.75 12.50
C ALA A 16 -7.88 -14.30 11.07
N ILE A 17 -7.76 -15.20 10.10
CA ILE A 17 -8.12 -14.92 8.70
C ILE A 17 -9.62 -14.63 8.57
N LYS A 18 -10.48 -15.44 9.18
CA LYS A 18 -11.94 -15.23 9.16
C LYS A 18 -12.30 -13.87 9.76
N LYS A 19 -11.73 -13.54 10.93
CA LYS A 19 -11.95 -12.25 11.60
C LYS A 19 -11.50 -11.06 10.74
N ALA A 20 -10.33 -11.17 10.10
CA ALA A 20 -9.83 -10.14 9.19
C ALA A 20 -10.73 -9.96 7.96
N VAL A 21 -11.19 -11.06 7.34
CA VAL A 21 -12.12 -11.02 6.20
C VAL A 21 -13.46 -10.40 6.60
N CYS A 22 -14.03 -10.77 7.74
CA CYS A 22 -15.25 -10.13 8.25
C CYS A 22 -15.06 -8.62 8.41
N ARG A 23 -13.95 -8.20 9.03
CA ARG A 23 -13.65 -6.77 9.18
C ARG A 23 -13.53 -6.04 7.84
N LEU A 24 -12.93 -6.66 6.84
CA LEU A 24 -12.83 -6.09 5.49
C LEU A 24 -14.20 -5.95 4.81
N ILE A 25 -15.12 -6.89 5.07
CA ILE A 25 -16.51 -6.80 4.61
C ILE A 25 -17.25 -5.67 5.33
N ASP A 26 -17.11 -5.57 6.65
CA ASP A 26 -17.75 -4.51 7.46
C ASP A 26 -17.29 -3.10 7.04
N LEU A 27 -16.04 -2.98 6.61
CA LEU A 27 -15.46 -1.74 6.09
C LEU A 27 -15.85 -1.46 4.62
N GLY A 28 -16.59 -2.35 3.97
CA GLY A 28 -16.98 -2.22 2.56
C GLY A 28 -15.83 -2.39 1.56
N LEU A 29 -14.70 -3.00 1.99
CA LEU A 29 -13.53 -3.22 1.16
C LEU A 29 -13.63 -4.55 0.38
N LEU A 30 -14.32 -5.54 0.97
CA LEU A 30 -14.64 -6.82 0.35
C LEU A 30 -16.16 -7.05 0.36
N SER A 31 -16.64 -7.85 -0.59
CA SER A 31 -18.00 -8.38 -0.59
C SER A 31 -17.99 -9.84 -1.06
N ARG A 32 -19.14 -10.50 -0.96
CA ARG A 32 -19.35 -11.86 -1.43
C ARG A 32 -20.34 -11.87 -2.59
N ASP A 33 -20.01 -12.60 -3.64
CA ASP A 33 -20.94 -12.83 -4.75
C ASP A 33 -22.02 -13.87 -4.37
N GLN A 34 -22.91 -14.19 -5.31
CA GLN A 34 -23.98 -15.18 -5.13
C GLN A 34 -23.44 -16.59 -4.79
N GLU A 35 -22.21 -16.90 -5.21
CA GLU A 35 -21.50 -18.16 -4.93
C GLU A 35 -20.67 -18.10 -3.65
N ARG A 36 -20.83 -17.05 -2.83
CA ARG A 36 -20.07 -16.77 -1.59
C ARG A 36 -18.57 -16.55 -1.81
N ARG A 37 -18.11 -16.31 -3.03
CA ARG A 37 -16.71 -15.99 -3.33
C ARG A 37 -16.41 -14.54 -2.97
N LEU A 38 -15.22 -14.29 -2.43
CA LEU A 38 -14.79 -12.94 -2.07
C LEU A 38 -14.39 -12.17 -3.33
N TYR A 39 -14.88 -10.94 -3.46
CA TYR A 39 -14.40 -9.99 -4.45
C TYR A 39 -14.16 -8.62 -3.79
N GLN A 40 -13.31 -7.81 -4.41
CA GLN A 40 -12.97 -6.48 -3.93
C GLN A 40 -14.10 -5.50 -4.28
N SER A 41 -14.68 -4.84 -3.27
CA SER A 41 -15.77 -3.88 -3.45
C SER A 41 -15.28 -2.50 -3.82
N GLN A 42 -14.08 -2.13 -3.35
CA GLN A 42 -13.37 -0.92 -3.76
C GLN A 42 -12.03 -1.33 -4.37
N PRO A 43 -11.89 -1.40 -5.71
CA PRO A 43 -10.66 -1.83 -6.37
C PRO A 43 -9.48 -0.89 -6.10
N LYS A 44 -9.80 0.31 -5.62
CA LYS A 44 -8.94 1.48 -5.56
C LYS A 44 -9.07 2.11 -4.18
N VAL A 45 -8.18 1.73 -3.27
CA VAL A 45 -8.13 2.28 -1.91
C VAL A 45 -6.92 3.21 -1.85
N SER A 46 -7.16 4.49 -1.62
CA SER A 46 -6.12 5.47 -1.35
C SER A 46 -6.51 6.28 -0.12
N THR A 47 -5.53 6.63 0.69
CA THR A 47 -5.72 7.60 1.76
C THR A 47 -5.67 9.01 1.16
N ASP A 48 -6.66 9.84 1.51
CA ASP A 48 -6.63 11.27 1.24
C ASP A 48 -5.46 11.90 1.98
N SER A 49 -4.81 12.89 1.36
CA SER A 49 -3.61 13.54 1.91
C SER A 49 -3.85 14.27 3.23
N ASN A 50 -5.11 14.47 3.62
CA ASN A 50 -5.51 15.20 4.83
C ASN A 50 -5.99 14.30 5.98
N VAL A 51 -6.04 12.97 5.80
CA VAL A 51 -6.56 12.06 6.85
C VAL A 51 -5.43 11.61 7.76
N PHE A 52 -5.24 12.31 8.89
CA PHE A 52 -4.35 11.87 9.96
C PHE A 52 -5.15 11.06 10.99
N SER A 53 -5.12 9.72 10.86
CA SER A 53 -5.68 8.82 11.87
C SER A 53 -4.59 7.89 12.40
N LEU A 54 -4.73 7.46 13.67
CA LEU A 54 -3.84 6.47 14.26
C LEU A 54 -3.77 5.18 13.43
N ALA A 55 -4.89 4.80 12.80
CA ALA A 55 -4.95 3.65 11.91
C ALA A 55 -4.10 3.84 10.63
N VAL A 56 -4.17 5.03 10.02
CA VAL A 56 -3.36 5.38 8.84
C VAL A 56 -1.87 5.43 9.21
N LEU A 57 -1.52 6.04 10.35
CA LEU A 57 -0.14 6.07 10.85
C LEU A 57 0.41 4.64 11.06
N ASN A 58 -0.35 3.79 11.75
CA ASN A 58 0.02 2.39 11.99
C ASN A 58 0.13 1.59 10.67
N PHE A 59 -0.71 1.89 9.68
CA PHE A 59 -0.60 1.29 8.35
C PHE A 59 0.73 1.68 7.69
N HIS A 60 1.08 2.97 7.68
CA HIS A 60 2.35 3.44 7.12
C HIS A 60 3.57 2.78 7.80
N TYR A 61 3.61 2.71 9.13
CA TYR A 61 4.68 2.01 9.84
C TYR A 61 4.79 0.54 9.44
N GLN A 62 3.67 -0.17 9.32
CA GLN A 62 3.66 -1.56 8.89
C GLN A 62 4.17 -1.71 7.44
N MET A 63 3.78 -0.81 6.54
CA MET A 63 4.22 -0.85 5.15
C MET A 63 5.71 -0.51 4.99
N LEU A 64 6.23 0.42 5.79
CA LEU A 64 7.66 0.74 5.84
C LEU A 64 8.48 -0.47 6.32
N ARG A 65 8.03 -1.13 7.39
CA ARG A 65 8.68 -2.36 7.88
C ARG A 65 8.71 -3.45 6.79
N ARG A 66 7.58 -3.66 6.10
CA ARG A 66 7.48 -4.63 4.99
C ARG A 66 8.40 -4.27 3.82
N ALA A 67 8.55 -2.99 3.50
CA ALA A 67 9.49 -2.54 2.47
C ALA A 67 10.95 -2.85 2.87
N GLY A 68 11.30 -2.64 4.15
CA GLY A 68 12.59 -3.06 4.70
C GLY A 68 12.81 -4.57 4.58
N GLU A 69 11.85 -5.39 4.99
CA GLU A 69 11.94 -6.86 4.85
C GLU A 69 12.10 -7.33 3.39
N ALA A 70 11.54 -6.60 2.43
CA ALA A 70 11.65 -6.94 1.00
C ALA A 70 13.08 -6.76 0.45
N LEU A 71 13.92 -5.93 1.08
CA LEU A 71 15.34 -5.80 0.72
C LEU A 71 16.11 -7.12 0.92
N GLU A 72 15.65 -7.96 1.84
CA GLU A 72 16.24 -9.27 2.11
C GLU A 72 15.47 -10.40 1.42
N LYS A 73 14.13 -10.36 1.49
CA LYS A 73 13.27 -11.52 1.14
C LYS A 73 12.83 -11.58 -0.32
N SER A 74 12.85 -10.47 -1.06
CA SER A 74 12.35 -10.40 -2.45
C SER A 74 13.49 -10.25 -3.44
N PRO A 75 13.70 -11.11 -4.45
CA PRO A 75 14.81 -10.96 -5.40
C PRO A 75 14.80 -9.62 -6.14
N ARG A 76 15.98 -9.06 -6.49
CA ARG A 76 16.11 -7.76 -7.21
C ARG A 76 15.27 -7.68 -8.49
N LYS A 77 15.07 -8.80 -9.19
CA LYS A 77 14.27 -8.88 -10.43
C LYS A 77 12.78 -8.60 -10.22
N VAL A 78 12.27 -8.75 -9.00
CA VAL A 78 10.83 -8.66 -8.67
C VAL A 78 10.55 -7.61 -7.59
N ARG A 79 11.50 -6.71 -7.32
CA ARG A 79 11.34 -5.54 -6.45
C ARG A 79 11.95 -4.32 -7.13
N GLU A 80 11.34 -3.17 -6.91
CA GLU A 80 11.90 -1.87 -7.28
C GLU A 80 11.96 -1.02 -6.02
N ILE A 81 13.18 -0.73 -5.56
CA ILE A 81 13.43 0.11 -4.38
C ILE A 81 14.61 1.02 -4.72
N SER A 82 14.32 2.31 -4.81
CA SER A 82 15.30 3.34 -5.10
C SER A 82 15.22 4.44 -4.06
N THR A 83 16.32 5.17 -3.88
CA THR A 83 16.42 6.28 -2.93
C THR A 83 17.17 7.44 -3.56
N LEU A 84 16.89 8.65 -3.09
CA LEU A 84 17.55 9.87 -3.51
C LEU A 84 17.66 10.78 -2.28
N THR A 85 18.83 11.41 -2.11
CA THR A 85 19.05 12.41 -1.06
C THR A 85 19.23 13.76 -1.75
N LEU A 86 18.43 14.76 -1.34
CA LEU A 86 18.37 16.06 -1.99
C LEU A 86 18.51 17.18 -0.96
N ALA A 87 19.27 18.23 -1.31
CA ALA A 87 19.21 19.52 -0.64
C ALA A 87 18.23 20.40 -1.42
N LEU A 88 17.25 20.99 -0.74
CA LEU A 88 16.10 21.61 -1.39
C LEU A 88 15.75 22.95 -0.75
N THR A 89 15.30 23.87 -1.59
CA THR A 89 14.50 25.04 -1.18
C THR A 89 13.04 24.64 -0.91
N PHE A 90 12.30 25.48 -0.20
CA PHE A 90 10.86 25.25 0.05
C PHE A 90 10.04 25.12 -1.25
N LYS A 91 10.35 25.94 -2.27
CA LYS A 91 9.67 25.90 -3.58
C LYS A 91 9.90 24.57 -4.30
N GLU A 92 11.12 24.04 -4.23
CA GLU A 92 11.45 22.72 -4.79
C GLU A 92 10.76 21.60 -4.01
N PHE A 93 10.72 21.69 -2.68
CA PHE A 93 9.98 20.75 -1.83
C PHE A 93 8.50 20.65 -2.23
N GLU A 94 7.80 21.80 -2.33
CA GLU A 94 6.39 21.83 -2.74
C GLU A 94 6.18 21.30 -4.16
N SER A 95 7.11 21.61 -5.08
CA SER A 95 7.07 21.13 -6.45
C SER A 95 7.22 19.60 -6.53
N ILE A 96 8.13 19.03 -5.74
CA ILE A 96 8.34 17.58 -5.63
C ILE A 96 7.10 16.92 -5.00
N LYS A 97 6.54 17.49 -3.94
CA LYS A 97 5.32 16.99 -3.30
C LYS A 97 4.15 16.89 -4.29
N ALA A 98 3.89 17.96 -5.05
CA ALA A 98 2.85 17.97 -6.08
C ALA A 98 3.13 16.94 -7.20
N LYS A 99 4.40 16.77 -7.60
CA LYS A 99 4.81 15.75 -8.57
C LYS A 99 4.53 14.34 -8.06
N LEU A 100 4.88 14.02 -6.81
CA LEU A 100 4.64 12.72 -6.21
C LEU A 100 3.13 12.41 -6.13
N GLU A 101 2.32 13.38 -5.75
CA GLU A 101 0.86 13.23 -5.75
C GLU A 101 0.30 12.94 -7.15
N LYS A 102 0.76 13.68 -8.16
CA LYS A 102 0.39 13.46 -9.55
C LYS A 102 0.82 12.06 -10.02
N THR A 103 2.06 11.68 -9.79
CA THR A 103 2.58 10.36 -10.17
C THR A 103 1.82 9.22 -9.48
N ARG A 104 1.45 9.35 -8.20
CA ARG A 104 0.59 8.38 -7.51
C ARG A 104 -0.75 8.20 -8.23
N ARG A 105 -1.40 9.30 -8.63
CA ARG A 105 -2.68 9.24 -9.39
C ARG A 105 -2.50 8.60 -10.76
N GLU A 106 -1.42 8.94 -11.46
CA GLU A 106 -1.10 8.37 -12.79
C GLU A 106 -0.87 6.86 -12.70
N ILE A 107 -0.05 6.38 -11.74
CA ILE A 107 0.20 4.95 -11.53
C ILE A 107 -1.10 4.21 -11.22
N HIS A 108 -1.93 4.78 -10.34
CA HIS A 108 -3.21 4.20 -9.98
C HIS A 108 -4.19 4.11 -11.18
N ALA A 109 -4.09 5.03 -12.14
CA ALA A 109 -4.85 4.99 -13.38
C ALA A 109 -4.35 3.91 -14.37
N LEU A 110 -3.09 3.47 -14.28
CA LEU A 110 -2.56 2.38 -15.11
C LEU A 110 -3.19 1.01 -14.77
N VAL A 111 -3.68 0.84 -13.54
CA VAL A 111 -4.26 -0.42 -13.09
C VAL A 111 -5.70 -0.56 -13.62
N LYS A 112 -5.87 -1.37 -14.66
CA LYS A 112 -7.18 -1.70 -15.25
C LYS A 112 -8.00 -2.59 -14.32
N GLU A 113 -9.25 -2.28 -14.08
CA GLU A 113 -10.08 -3.00 -13.07
C GLU A 113 -10.53 -4.39 -13.51
N LYS A 114 -10.72 -4.63 -14.82
CA LYS A 114 -11.35 -5.85 -15.35
C LYS A 114 -10.37 -6.92 -15.85
N GLU A 115 -9.06 -6.69 -15.72
CA GLU A 115 -8.05 -7.67 -16.13
C GLU A 115 -7.59 -8.52 -14.93
N PRO A 116 -7.43 -9.85 -15.10
CA PRO A 116 -6.88 -10.72 -14.07
C PRO A 116 -5.55 -10.18 -13.53
N LYS A 117 -5.37 -10.22 -12.21
CA LYS A 117 -4.14 -9.76 -11.54
C LYS A 117 -3.29 -10.96 -11.16
N GLU A 118 -2.02 -10.90 -11.55
CA GLU A 118 -1.05 -11.99 -11.32
C GLU A 118 -0.37 -11.88 -9.95
N ALA A 119 -0.18 -10.66 -9.45
CA ALA A 119 0.51 -10.39 -8.20
C ALA A 119 0.02 -9.10 -7.54
N VAL A 120 0.14 -9.05 -6.21
CA VAL A 120 -0.15 -7.86 -5.40
C VAL A 120 1.16 -7.14 -5.10
N TYR A 121 1.25 -5.88 -5.50
CA TYR A 121 2.37 -4.99 -5.18
C TYR A 121 1.91 -3.86 -4.27
N GLN A 122 2.70 -3.59 -3.23
CA GLN A 122 2.57 -2.39 -2.41
C GLN A 122 3.57 -1.35 -2.92
N LEU A 123 3.08 -0.21 -3.40
CA LEU A 123 3.93 0.94 -3.73
C LEU A 123 3.90 1.96 -2.59
N ASN A 124 5.09 2.31 -2.13
CA ASN A 124 5.32 3.25 -1.05
C ASN A 124 6.15 4.40 -1.61
N LEU A 125 5.61 5.62 -1.60
CA LEU A 125 6.35 6.84 -1.95
C LEU A 125 6.56 7.65 -0.67
N GLN A 126 7.80 7.73 -0.19
CA GLN A 126 8.17 8.51 0.98
C GLN A 126 9.05 9.67 0.57
N PHE A 127 8.73 10.85 1.08
CA PHE A 127 9.56 12.04 0.95
C PHE A 127 9.51 12.76 2.30
N PHE A 128 10.63 12.78 3.00
CA PHE A 128 10.74 13.17 4.41
C PHE A 128 12.07 13.89 4.65
N ASN A 129 12.13 14.71 5.68
CA ASN A 129 13.33 15.43 6.06
C ASN A 129 14.31 14.51 6.83
N LEU A 130 15.61 14.67 6.56
CA LEU A 130 16.71 14.02 7.28
C LEU A 130 17.49 15.03 8.16
N SER A 131 17.12 16.31 8.10
CA SER A 131 17.68 17.41 8.87
C SER A 131 16.57 18.24 9.49
N GLU A 132 16.95 19.20 10.33
CA GLU A 132 16.06 20.27 10.75
C GLU A 132 15.52 21.05 9.54
N VAL A 133 14.27 21.50 9.66
CA VAL A 133 13.54 22.22 8.62
C VAL A 133 13.15 23.59 9.21
N PRO A 134 13.68 24.72 8.69
CA PRO A 134 13.48 26.05 9.28
C PRO A 134 12.21 26.78 8.79
N TRP A 135 11.35 26.11 8.01
CA TRP A 135 10.12 26.68 7.43
C TRP A 135 8.89 25.88 7.86
#